data_AF-A0A7W1KZU1-F1
#
_entry.id   AF-A0A7W1KZU1-F1
#
_cell.length_a   1.000
_cell.length_b   1.000
_cell.length_c   1.000
_cell.angle_alpha   90.00
_cell.angle_beta   90.00
_cell.angle_gamma   90.00
#
_symmetry.space_group_name_H-M   'P 1'
#
loop_
_entity.id
_entity.type
_entity.pdbx_description
1 polymer ?
#
loop_
_entity_poly.entity_id
_entity_poly.type
_entity_poly.pdbx_seq_one_letter_code
_entity_poly.pdbx_strand_id
1 'polypeptide(L)'
;MLRKHEIKTIYDQGLEAVAATIRQLYEMIQVEDERVHNLVAIATSAHLKKIEQLTARLAGLEEELSNRARRIHQLNLTIKALNKQLNEARQQTRLSREAHLAHLLKDSQNSSRPPSTDPRKRTRSLREKGGKKVGGQPGHPGTTLSFVDQPDHLVIHSPEACDLCGSSLGESRNNISACGAPGVRSSCV
;
A
#
# COMPACT_ATOMS: atom_id res chain seq x y z
N MET A 1 65.95 -40.86 -15.21
CA MET A 1 66.42 -42.23 -15.46
C MET A 1 67.86 -42.18 -15.95
N LEU A 2 68.69 -43.12 -15.50
CA LEU A 2 70.10 -43.23 -15.92
C LEU A 2 70.18 -43.54 -17.42
N ARG A 3 71.13 -42.91 -18.09
CA ARG A 3 71.40 -43.10 -19.52
C ARG A 3 72.23 -44.35 -19.73
N LYS A 4 72.15 -44.94 -20.94
CA LYS A 4 72.81 -46.22 -21.26
C LYS A 4 74.32 -46.24 -21.01
N HIS A 5 75.00 -45.11 -21.20
CA HIS A 5 76.44 -45.00 -20.92
C HIS A 5 76.73 -44.95 -19.42
N GLU A 6 75.94 -44.23 -18.62
CA GLU A 6 76.04 -44.16 -17.16
C GLU A 6 75.85 -45.55 -16.54
N ILE A 7 74.89 -46.32 -17.05
CA ILE A 7 74.66 -47.71 -16.66
C ILE A 7 75.92 -48.56 -16.92
N LYS A 8 76.51 -48.46 -18.11
CA LYS A 8 77.73 -49.20 -18.46
C LYS A 8 78.90 -48.83 -17.53
N THR A 9 79.08 -47.54 -17.24
CA THR A 9 80.13 -47.06 -16.32
C THR A 9 79.97 -47.64 -14.91
N ILE A 10 78.73 -47.75 -14.41
CA ILE A 10 78.44 -48.34 -13.09
C ILE A 10 78.70 -49.86 -13.09
N TYR A 11 78.38 -50.56 -14.18
CA TYR A 11 78.71 -51.98 -14.32
C TYR A 11 80.24 -52.23 -14.34
N ASP A 12 81.00 -51.38 -15.04
CA ASP A 12 82.46 -51.49 -15.13
C ASP A 12 83.15 -51.21 -13.76
N GLN A 13 82.49 -50.50 -12.85
CA GLN A 13 82.96 -50.25 -11.47
C GLN A 13 82.73 -51.43 -10.50
N GLY A 14 82.00 -52.47 -10.92
CA GLY A 14 81.80 -53.70 -10.16
C GLY A 14 80.48 -53.81 -9.39
N LEU A 15 80.28 -54.97 -8.75
CA LEU A 15 78.99 -55.36 -8.15
C LEU A 15 78.54 -54.42 -7.02
N GLU A 16 79.47 -53.92 -6.20
CA GLU A 16 79.16 -53.01 -5.10
C GLU A 16 78.60 -51.67 -5.57
N ALA A 17 79.12 -51.12 -6.68
CA ALA A 17 78.63 -49.88 -7.28
C ALA A 17 77.20 -50.06 -7.83
N VAL A 18 76.93 -51.18 -8.48
CA VAL A 18 75.58 -51.54 -8.95
C VAL A 18 74.61 -51.64 -7.77
N ALA A 19 74.98 -52.36 -6.71
CA ALA A 19 74.14 -52.51 -5.52
C ALA A 19 73.89 -51.17 -4.79
N ALA A 20 74.91 -50.31 -4.69
CA ALA A 20 74.77 -48.97 -4.12
C ALA A 20 73.82 -48.09 -4.93
N THR A 21 73.91 -48.13 -6.26
CA THR A 21 73.03 -47.35 -7.14
C THR A 21 71.58 -47.83 -7.03
N ILE A 22 71.36 -49.15 -6.97
CA ILE A 22 70.01 -49.73 -6.77
C ILE A 22 69.42 -49.27 -5.43
N ARG A 23 70.20 -49.30 -4.34
CA ARG A 23 69.76 -48.79 -3.03
C ARG A 23 69.37 -47.31 -3.10
N GLN A 24 70.21 -46.48 -3.72
CA GLN A 24 69.93 -45.05 -3.86
C GLN A 24 68.68 -44.77 -4.70
N LEU A 25 68.45 -45.52 -5.79
CA LEU A 25 67.23 -45.41 -6.58
C LEU A 25 66.00 -45.83 -5.77
N TYR A 26 66.12 -46.86 -4.93
CA TYR A 26 65.03 -47.30 -4.07
C TYR A 26 64.66 -46.22 -3.05
N GLU A 27 65.65 -45.64 -2.37
CA GLU A 27 65.45 -44.52 -1.44
C GLU A 27 64.81 -43.31 -2.12
N MET A 28 65.27 -42.96 -3.33
CA MET A 28 64.69 -41.86 -4.10
C MET A 28 63.23 -42.11 -4.49
N ILE A 29 62.87 -43.35 -4.86
CA ILE A 29 61.48 -43.71 -5.16
C ILE A 29 60.61 -43.59 -3.90
N GLN A 30 61.09 -44.06 -2.74
CA GLN A 30 60.34 -43.95 -1.48
C GLN A 30 60.04 -42.50 -1.11
N VAL A 31 61.03 -41.61 -1.25
CA VAL A 31 60.85 -40.17 -0.98
C VAL A 31 59.85 -39.53 -1.94
N GLU A 32 59.91 -39.88 -3.23
CA GLU A 32 58.95 -39.38 -4.21
C GLU A 32 57.53 -39.93 -3.98
N ASP A 33 57.39 -41.19 -3.59
CA ASP A 33 56.09 -41.77 -3.23
C ASP A 33 55.48 -41.04 -2.02
N GLU A 34 56.29 -40.74 -0.99
CA GLU A 34 55.84 -39.97 0.18
C GLU A 34 55.47 -38.52 -0.22
N ARG A 35 56.26 -37.89 -1.09
CA ARG A 35 55.96 -36.56 -1.63
C ARG A 35 54.64 -36.53 -2.39
N VAL A 36 54.42 -37.51 -3.28
CA VAL A 36 53.18 -37.65 -4.04
C VAL A 36 52.01 -37.92 -3.10
N HIS A 37 52.18 -38.80 -2.11
CA HIS A 37 51.15 -39.09 -1.12
C HIS A 37 50.73 -37.83 -0.36
N ASN A 38 51.69 -37.04 0.12
CA ASN A 38 51.45 -35.78 0.81
C ASN A 38 50.70 -34.76 -0.06
N LEU A 39 51.10 -34.62 -1.33
CA LEU A 39 50.41 -33.73 -2.27
C LEU A 39 48.96 -34.16 -2.52
N VAL A 40 48.74 -35.46 -2.70
CA VAL A 40 47.39 -36.02 -2.88
C VAL A 40 46.55 -35.84 -1.62
N ALA A 41 47.11 -36.06 -0.42
CA ALA A 41 46.41 -35.86 0.85
C ALA A 41 45.98 -34.38 1.04
N ILE A 42 46.84 -33.43 0.70
CA ILE A 42 46.50 -32.00 0.75
C ILE A 42 45.38 -31.68 -0.24
N ALA A 43 45.52 -32.10 -1.49
CA ALA A 43 44.51 -31.84 -2.53
C ALA A 43 43.15 -32.46 -2.18
N THR A 44 43.14 -33.72 -1.74
CA THR A 44 41.91 -34.42 -1.33
C THR A 44 41.24 -33.73 -0.14
N SER A 45 42.00 -33.32 0.89
CA SER A 45 41.43 -32.58 2.03
C SER A 45 40.83 -31.23 1.61
N ALA A 46 41.45 -30.53 0.65
CA ALA A 46 40.94 -29.27 0.12
C ALA A 46 39.65 -29.49 -0.69
N HIS A 47 39.62 -30.53 -1.53
CA HIS A 47 38.42 -30.91 -2.27
C HIS A 47 37.28 -31.33 -1.36
N LEU A 48 37.56 -32.13 -0.32
CA LEU A 48 36.55 -32.53 0.67
C LEU A 48 35.94 -31.32 1.38
N LYS A 49 36.76 -30.38 1.85
CA LYS A 49 36.28 -29.12 2.43
C LYS A 49 35.41 -28.34 1.44
N LYS A 50 35.77 -28.33 0.15
CA LYS A 50 34.97 -27.64 -0.86
C LYS A 50 33.62 -28.32 -1.09
N ILE A 51 33.61 -29.66 -1.11
CA ILE A 51 32.37 -30.45 -1.22
C ILE A 51 31.47 -30.14 -0.02
N GLU A 52 31.99 -30.15 1.20
CA GLU A 52 31.24 -29.80 2.42
C GLU A 52 30.66 -28.38 2.38
N GLN A 53 31.43 -27.40 1.90
CA GLN A 53 30.92 -26.03 1.73
C GLN A 53 29.79 -25.96 0.70
N LEU A 54 29.91 -26.70 -0.40
CA LEU A 54 28.89 -26.71 -1.45
C LEU A 54 27.63 -27.45 -1.00
N THR A 55 27.75 -28.55 -0.28
CA THR A 55 26.60 -29.27 0.27
C THR A 55 25.86 -28.42 1.30
N ALA A 56 26.58 -27.71 2.17
CA ALA A 56 25.97 -26.75 3.11
C ALA A 56 25.24 -25.60 2.39
N ARG A 57 25.83 -25.06 1.32
CA ARG A 57 25.20 -24.02 0.51
C ARG A 57 23.94 -24.53 -0.20
N LEU A 58 23.95 -25.75 -0.73
CA LEU A 58 22.79 -26.36 -1.36
C LEU A 58 21.66 -26.56 -0.35
N ALA A 59 21.95 -27.09 0.84
CA ALA A 59 20.95 -27.26 1.90
C ALA A 59 20.29 -25.92 2.30
N GLY A 60 21.07 -24.85 2.42
CA GLY A 60 20.53 -23.51 2.71
C GLY A 60 19.62 -22.99 1.60
N LEU A 61 19.99 -23.19 0.33
CA LEU A 61 19.17 -22.79 -0.81
C LEU A 61 17.86 -23.60 -0.89
N GLU A 62 17.89 -24.89 -0.58
CA GLU A 62 16.69 -25.74 -0.51
C GLU A 62 15.73 -25.25 0.57
N GLU A 63 16.23 -24.85 1.74
CA GLU A 63 15.42 -24.27 2.80
C GLU A 63 14.79 -22.94 2.38
N GLU A 64 15.57 -22.05 1.75
CA GLU A 64 15.06 -20.79 1.20
C GLU A 64 13.93 -21.03 0.18
N LEU A 65 14.10 -21.99 -0.73
CA LEU A 65 13.07 -22.34 -1.72
C LEU A 65 11.79 -22.86 -1.04
N SER A 66 11.92 -23.70 -0.02
CA SER A 66 10.79 -24.18 0.78
C SER A 66 10.05 -23.03 1.49
N ASN A 67 10.80 -22.10 2.09
CA ASN A 67 10.25 -20.91 2.73
C ASN A 67 9.49 -20.01 1.72
N ARG A 68 10.09 -19.75 0.55
CA ARG A 68 9.46 -18.95 -0.51
C ARG A 68 8.21 -19.62 -1.06
N ALA A 69 8.21 -20.94 -1.26
CA ALA A 69 7.05 -21.70 -1.71
C ALA A 69 5.88 -21.59 -0.71
N ARG A 70 6.16 -21.72 0.59
CA ARG A 70 5.17 -21.49 1.66
C ARG A 70 4.62 -20.07 1.64
N ARG A 71 5.49 -19.06 1.46
CA ARG A 71 5.05 -17.65 1.39
C ARG A 71 4.15 -17.38 0.19
N ILE A 72 4.50 -17.90 -0.99
CA ILE A 72 3.67 -17.79 -2.19
C ILE A 72 2.30 -18.43 -1.95
N HIS A 73 2.26 -19.60 -1.33
CA HIS A 73 1.00 -20.27 -1.00
C HIS A 73 0.13 -19.43 -0.06
N GLN A 74 0.70 -18.88 1.01
CA GLN A 74 -0.01 -17.99 1.95
C GLN A 74 -0.54 -16.73 1.27
N LEU A 75 0.26 -16.10 0.40
CA LEU A 75 -0.16 -14.93 -0.36
C LEU A 75 -1.31 -15.27 -1.32
N ASN A 76 -1.27 -16.42 -2.00
CA ASN A 76 -2.35 -16.87 -2.87
C ASN A 76 -3.66 -17.08 -2.11
N LEU A 77 -3.60 -17.68 -0.92
CA LEU A 77 -4.78 -17.83 -0.05
C LEU A 77 -5.34 -16.46 0.37
N THR A 78 -4.46 -15.54 0.74
CA THR A 78 -4.84 -14.17 1.14
C THR A 78 -5.48 -13.42 -0.02
N ILE A 79 -4.88 -13.47 -1.22
CA ILE A 79 -5.43 -12.86 -2.44
C ILE A 79 -6.82 -13.45 -2.74
N LYS A 80 -6.98 -14.76 -2.64
CA LYS A 80 -8.27 -15.43 -2.86
C LYS A 80 -9.34 -14.95 -1.88
N ALA A 81 -9.00 -14.83 -0.59
CA ALA A 81 -9.90 -14.34 0.44
C ALA A 81 -10.28 -12.86 0.22
N LEU A 82 -9.30 -12.00 -0.05
CA LEU A 82 -9.52 -10.57 -0.30
C LEU A 82 -10.34 -10.35 -1.58
N ASN A 83 -10.10 -11.11 -2.65
CA ASN A 83 -10.90 -11.03 -3.86
C ASN A 83 -12.36 -11.42 -3.62
N LYS A 84 -12.60 -12.43 -2.77
CA LYS A 84 -13.96 -12.80 -2.35
C LYS A 84 -14.63 -11.65 -1.59
N GLN A 85 -13.96 -11.08 -0.59
CA GLN A 85 -14.48 -9.94 0.17
C GLN A 85 -14.77 -8.72 -0.71
N LEU A 86 -13.87 -8.42 -1.65
CA LEU A 86 -14.05 -7.30 -2.58
C LEU A 86 -15.27 -7.51 -3.49
N ASN A 87 -15.47 -8.74 -3.97
CA ASN A 87 -16.62 -9.06 -4.80
C ASN A 87 -17.93 -8.96 -4.00
N GLU A 88 -17.95 -9.44 -2.76
CA GLU A 88 -19.10 -9.31 -1.85
C GLU A 88 -19.42 -7.84 -1.56
N ALA A 89 -18.42 -7.03 -1.22
CA ALA A 89 -18.59 -5.59 -0.98
C ALA A 89 -19.09 -4.84 -2.22
N ARG A 90 -18.59 -5.19 -3.41
CA ARG A 90 -19.08 -4.65 -4.69
C ARG A 90 -20.53 -5.03 -4.95
N GLN A 91 -20.92 -6.27 -4.69
CA GLN A 91 -22.31 -6.72 -4.84
C GLN A 91 -23.25 -5.97 -3.89
N GLN A 92 -22.87 -5.84 -2.61
CA GLN A 92 -23.65 -5.09 -1.62
C GLN A 92 -23.84 -3.62 -2.04
N THR A 93 -22.76 -2.97 -2.48
CA THR A 93 -22.82 -1.58 -2.98
C THR A 93 -23.74 -1.46 -4.18
N ARG A 94 -23.68 -2.41 -5.12
CA ARG A 94 -24.55 -2.45 -6.30
C ARG A 94 -26.02 -2.56 -5.90
N LEU A 95 -26.36 -3.51 -5.03
CA LEU A 95 -27.73 -3.71 -4.56
C LEU A 95 -28.27 -2.49 -3.81
N SER A 96 -27.47 -1.89 -2.92
CA SER A 96 -27.83 -0.66 -2.21
C SER A 96 -28.09 0.50 -3.17
N ARG A 97 -27.24 0.66 -4.19
CA ARG A 97 -27.41 1.69 -5.22
C ARG A 97 -28.66 1.46 -6.06
N GLU A 98 -28.91 0.23 -6.50
CA GLU A 98 -30.12 -0.14 -7.25
C GLU A 98 -31.38 0.14 -6.43
N ALA A 99 -31.40 -0.25 -5.15
CA ALA A 99 -32.50 0.05 -4.24
C ALA A 99 -32.70 1.56 -4.06
N HIS A 100 -31.62 2.31 -3.84
CA HIS A 100 -31.70 3.77 -3.70
C HIS A 100 -32.24 4.45 -4.96
N LEU A 101 -31.77 4.05 -6.15
CA LEU A 101 -32.29 4.54 -7.42
C LEU A 101 -33.77 4.18 -7.61
N ALA A 102 -34.17 2.94 -7.28
CA ALA A 102 -35.57 2.53 -7.32
C ALA A 102 -36.44 3.36 -6.36
N HIS A 103 -35.93 3.78 -5.20
CA HIS A 103 -36.64 4.70 -4.31
C HIS A 103 -36.77 6.12 -4.88
N LEU A 104 -35.75 6.62 -5.59
CA LEU A 104 -35.78 7.95 -6.21
C LEU A 104 -36.67 8.02 -7.46
N LEU A 105 -36.80 6.92 -8.19
CA LEU A 105 -37.64 6.80 -9.39
C LEU A 105 -39.12 6.50 -9.10
N LYS A 106 -39.51 6.41 -7.82
CA LYS A 106 -40.92 6.23 -7.43
C LYS A 106 -41.71 7.52 -7.64
N ASP A 107 -42.81 7.42 -8.37
CA ASP A 107 -43.81 8.46 -8.59
C ASP A 107 -45.21 7.91 -8.25
N SER A 108 -46.24 8.76 -8.31
CA SER A 108 -47.62 8.38 -8.00
C SER A 108 -48.23 7.38 -8.97
N GLN A 109 -47.61 7.15 -10.13
CA GLN A 109 -48.06 6.16 -11.11
C GLN A 109 -47.57 4.74 -10.75
N ASN A 110 -46.37 4.62 -10.17
CA ASN A 110 -45.77 3.34 -9.84
C ASN A 110 -45.71 3.02 -8.33
N SER A 111 -46.12 3.96 -7.48
CA SER A 111 -46.23 3.79 -6.04
C SER A 111 -47.55 4.39 -5.58
N SER A 112 -48.27 3.72 -4.67
CA SER A 112 -49.58 4.14 -4.14
C SER A 112 -49.55 5.45 -3.32
N ARG A 113 -48.58 6.32 -3.58
CA ARG A 113 -48.39 7.65 -3.01
C ARG A 113 -49.28 8.64 -3.77
N PRO A 114 -49.88 9.62 -3.08
CA PRO A 114 -50.71 10.61 -3.74
C PRO A 114 -49.88 11.52 -4.67
N PRO A 115 -50.42 11.95 -5.83
CA PRO A 115 -49.73 12.74 -6.87
C PRO A 115 -49.18 14.09 -6.39
N SER A 116 -49.68 14.59 -5.25
CA SER A 116 -49.14 15.77 -4.57
C SER A 116 -47.70 15.58 -4.04
N THR A 117 -47.24 14.34 -3.90
CA THR A 117 -45.93 13.97 -3.35
C THR A 117 -44.86 13.78 -4.44
N ASP A 118 -45.25 13.87 -5.71
CA ASP A 118 -44.33 13.65 -6.83
C ASP A 118 -43.26 14.75 -6.92
N PRO A 119 -42.05 14.41 -7.39
CA PRO A 119 -41.01 15.40 -7.66
C PRO A 119 -41.56 16.47 -8.62
N ARG A 120 -41.62 17.72 -8.15
CA ARG A 120 -42.14 18.84 -8.94
C ARG A 120 -41.26 19.03 -10.19
N LYS A 121 -41.80 18.70 -11.37
CA LYS A 121 -41.17 19.05 -12.65
C LYS A 121 -41.01 20.57 -12.69
N ARG A 122 -39.80 21.08 -12.97
CA ARG A 122 -39.58 22.52 -13.17
C ARG A 122 -40.52 23.00 -14.26
N THR A 123 -41.50 23.81 -13.88
CA THR A 123 -42.41 24.44 -14.83
C THR A 123 -41.59 25.41 -15.67
N ARG A 124 -41.53 25.18 -16.98
CA ARG A 124 -41.00 26.18 -17.90
C ARG A 124 -41.94 27.38 -17.86
N SER A 125 -41.38 28.58 -17.73
CA SER A 125 -42.15 29.82 -17.82
C SER A 125 -42.89 29.84 -19.15
N LEU A 126 -44.23 29.84 -19.08
CA LEU A 126 -45.09 30.08 -20.24
C LEU A 126 -45.11 31.56 -20.64
N ARG A 127 -44.46 32.43 -19.86
CA ARG A 127 -44.38 33.86 -20.15
C ARG A 127 -43.52 34.09 -21.37
N GLU A 128 -44.11 34.65 -22.41
CA GLU A 128 -43.38 35.21 -23.55
C GLU A 128 -42.55 36.41 -23.09
N LYS A 129 -41.39 36.63 -23.72
CA LYS A 129 -40.55 37.81 -23.42
C LYS A 129 -41.35 39.06 -23.76
N GLY A 130 -41.63 39.90 -22.76
CA GLY A 130 -42.29 41.18 -22.98
C GLY A 130 -41.45 42.08 -23.88
N GLY A 131 -42.04 42.63 -24.95
CA GLY A 131 -41.35 43.51 -25.90
C GLY A 131 -40.95 44.89 -25.35
N LYS A 132 -41.18 45.16 -24.06
CA LYS A 132 -40.78 46.41 -23.40
C LYS A 132 -39.37 46.24 -22.86
N LYS A 133 -38.49 47.21 -23.15
CA LYS A 133 -37.16 47.28 -22.56
C LYS A 133 -37.28 47.35 -21.05
N VAL A 134 -36.38 46.65 -20.35
CA VAL A 134 -36.30 46.68 -18.89
C VAL A 134 -35.79 48.06 -18.47
N GLY A 135 -36.60 48.84 -17.76
CA GLY A 135 -36.26 50.21 -17.34
C GLY A 135 -37.47 51.13 -17.24
N GLY A 136 -37.25 52.32 -16.66
CA GLY A 136 -38.24 53.41 -16.62
C GLY A 136 -38.47 54.06 -17.98
N GLN A 137 -39.45 54.96 -18.07
CA GLN A 137 -39.72 55.72 -19.30
C GLN A 137 -38.48 56.55 -19.73
N PRO A 138 -38.23 56.69 -21.06
CA PRO A 138 -37.12 57.51 -21.55
C PRO A 138 -37.24 58.95 -21.03
N GLY A 139 -36.22 59.44 -20.33
CA GLY A 139 -36.20 60.80 -19.77
C GLY A 139 -36.55 60.93 -18.29
N HIS A 140 -37.01 59.85 -17.62
CA HIS A 140 -37.16 59.87 -16.16
C HIS A 140 -35.82 59.66 -15.46
N PRO A 141 -35.39 60.60 -14.59
CA PRO A 141 -34.21 60.37 -13.75
C PRO A 141 -34.52 59.24 -12.76
N GLY A 142 -33.72 58.17 -12.80
CA GLY A 142 -33.83 57.09 -11.82
C GLY A 142 -33.47 57.62 -10.44
N THR A 143 -34.34 57.44 -9.46
CA THR A 143 -34.04 57.77 -8.05
C THR A 143 -33.77 56.45 -7.34
N THR A 144 -32.52 56.21 -6.96
CA THR A 144 -32.13 55.06 -6.12
C THR A 144 -32.03 55.54 -4.69
N LEU A 145 -32.71 54.86 -3.76
CA LEU A 145 -32.53 55.09 -2.32
C LEU A 145 -31.04 54.88 -1.97
N SER A 146 -30.40 55.93 -1.48
CA SER A 146 -29.02 55.89 -1.03
C SER A 146 -29.02 55.50 0.46
N PHE A 147 -28.10 54.64 0.88
CA PHE A 147 -27.91 54.39 2.30
C PHE A 147 -27.45 55.68 2.97
N VAL A 148 -28.12 56.07 4.06
CA VAL A 148 -27.80 57.26 4.85
C VAL A 148 -27.19 56.78 6.17
N ASP A 149 -26.08 57.40 6.60
CA ASP A 149 -25.38 57.01 7.82
C ASP A 149 -26.20 57.22 9.10
N GLN A 150 -27.18 58.14 9.07
CA GLN A 150 -28.12 58.40 10.16
C GLN A 150 -29.57 58.22 9.67
N PRO A 151 -30.25 57.13 10.03
CA PRO A 151 -31.67 56.97 9.73
C PRO A 151 -32.53 57.83 10.67
N ASP A 152 -33.66 58.32 10.17
CA ASP A 152 -34.63 59.11 10.97
C ASP A 152 -35.20 58.30 12.15
N HIS A 153 -35.30 56.98 11.99
CA HIS A 153 -35.76 56.07 13.04
C HIS A 153 -34.91 54.79 13.07
N LEU A 154 -34.50 54.41 14.28
CA LEU A 154 -33.73 53.21 14.54
C LEU A 154 -34.54 52.33 15.48
N VAL A 155 -34.99 51.18 14.99
CA VAL A 155 -35.75 50.20 15.79
C VAL A 155 -34.86 48.99 16.04
N ILE A 156 -34.47 48.79 17.30
CA ILE A 156 -33.67 47.65 17.73
C ILE A 156 -34.62 46.54 18.15
N HIS A 157 -34.59 45.42 17.43
CA HIS A 157 -35.32 44.21 17.81
C HIS A 157 -34.39 43.28 18.59
N SER A 158 -34.50 43.28 19.92
CA SER A 158 -33.81 42.32 20.78
C SER A 158 -34.80 41.32 21.37
N PRO A 159 -34.49 40.01 21.34
CA PRO A 159 -35.35 38.99 21.92
C PRO A 159 -35.37 39.11 23.46
N GLU A 160 -36.54 38.95 24.06
CA GLU A 160 -36.73 39.06 25.51
C GLU A 160 -36.13 37.88 26.29
N ALA A 161 -35.97 36.72 25.64
CA ALA A 161 -35.44 35.51 26.23
C ALA A 161 -34.56 34.73 25.25
N CYS A 162 -33.65 33.92 25.78
CA CYS A 162 -32.80 33.05 24.97
C CYS A 162 -33.58 31.81 24.50
N ASP A 163 -33.57 31.54 23.19
CA ASP A 163 -34.25 30.37 22.59
C ASP A 163 -33.74 29.01 23.10
N LEU A 164 -32.54 28.96 23.69
CA LEU A 164 -31.91 27.72 24.15
C LEU A 164 -32.17 27.42 25.64
N CYS A 165 -32.26 28.44 26.49
CA CYS A 165 -32.40 28.25 27.94
C CYS A 165 -33.61 28.97 28.56
N GLY A 166 -34.37 29.75 27.78
CA GLY A 166 -35.56 30.46 28.23
C GLY A 166 -35.31 31.57 29.25
N SER A 167 -34.04 31.88 29.55
CA SER A 167 -33.70 32.92 30.53
C SER A 167 -33.90 34.30 29.92
N SER A 168 -34.45 35.23 30.72
CA SER A 168 -34.68 36.62 30.29
C SER A 168 -33.36 37.31 29.98
N LEU A 169 -33.27 37.92 28.81
CA LEU A 169 -32.10 38.68 28.34
C LEU A 169 -32.17 40.16 28.76
N GLY A 170 -32.92 40.45 29.82
CA GLY A 170 -33.08 41.80 30.38
C GLY A 170 -31.74 42.45 30.71
N GLU A 171 -31.58 43.68 30.21
CA GLU A 171 -30.44 44.59 30.30
C GLU A 171 -29.36 44.22 31.33
N SER A 172 -28.41 43.37 30.92
CA SER A 172 -27.10 43.26 31.55
C SER A 172 -26.04 43.58 30.51
N ARG A 173 -25.55 44.83 30.55
CA ARG A 173 -24.32 45.22 29.83
C ARG A 173 -23.18 44.35 30.37
N ASN A 174 -22.65 43.51 29.48
CA ASN A 174 -21.46 42.68 29.65
C ASN A 174 -21.57 41.57 30.70
N ASN A 175 -21.96 40.37 30.27
CA ASN A 175 -21.42 39.09 30.76
C ASN A 175 -21.72 37.97 29.74
N ILE A 176 -20.85 37.81 28.74
CA ILE A 176 -20.82 36.63 27.87
C ILE A 176 -20.18 35.50 28.68
N SER A 177 -20.91 34.92 29.63
CA SER A 177 -20.46 33.70 30.32
C SER A 177 -21.57 33.07 31.16
N ALA A 178 -22.63 32.53 30.54
CA ALA A 178 -23.61 31.74 31.29
C ALA A 178 -24.54 30.79 30.48
N CYS A 179 -24.24 30.42 29.24
CA CYS A 179 -24.94 29.29 28.60
C CYS A 179 -24.00 28.09 28.49
N GLY A 180 -23.82 27.38 29.61
CA GLY A 180 -23.17 26.07 29.65
C GLY A 180 -24.14 25.00 29.12
N ALA A 181 -23.86 24.48 27.93
CA ALA A 181 -24.62 23.38 27.33
C ALA A 181 -24.32 22.04 28.04
N PRO A 182 -25.32 21.26 28.49
CA PRO A 182 -25.09 19.87 28.81
C PRO A 182 -25.29 19.00 27.56
N GLY A 183 -24.19 18.43 27.08
CA GLY A 183 -24.13 17.08 26.52
C GLY A 183 -25.01 16.75 25.30
N VAL A 184 -24.45 16.91 24.11
CA VAL A 184 -24.71 15.97 23.00
C VAL A 184 -23.37 15.57 22.39
N ARG A 185 -22.91 14.35 22.73
CA ARG A 185 -21.88 13.67 21.96
C ARG A 185 -22.47 13.34 20.60
N SER A 186 -22.20 14.17 19.60
CA SER A 186 -22.41 13.77 18.20
C SER A 186 -21.12 13.13 17.69
N SER A 187 -21.08 11.80 17.84
CA SER A 187 -20.35 10.95 16.92
C SER A 187 -21.22 10.82 15.68
N CYS A 188 -20.87 11.51 14.61
CA CYS A 188 -21.28 11.16 13.25
C CYS A 188 -20.21 11.63 12.26
N VAL A 189 -19.95 10.72 11.32
CA VAL A 189 -19.03 10.69 10.17
C VAL A 189 -18.94 11.99 9.39
#